data_AF-A0A2X2BWM1-F1
#
_entry.id   AF-A0A2X2BWM1-F1
#
_cell.length_a   1.000
_cell.length_b   1.000
_cell.length_c   1.000
_cell.angle_alpha   90.00
_cell.angle_beta   90.00
_cell.angle_gamma   90.00
#
_symmetry.space_group_name_H-M   'P 1'
#
loop_
_entity.id
_entity.type
_entity.pdbx_description
1 polymer ?
#
loop_
_entity_poly.entity_id
_entity_poly.type
_entity_poly.pdbx_seq_one_letter_code
_entity_poly.pdbx_strand_id
1 'polypeptide(L)' 'MLDNGKAAEVFARMVAAQNGPTDFVENYNKYLPTAVLSKPVFAEKAGFVTEMDTRALGMSVCDFRRWSP' A
#
# COMPACT_ATOMS: atom_id res chain seq x y z
N MET A 1 19.82 7.58 5.92
CA MET A 1 19.12 6.51 6.68
C MET A 1 18.23 5.66 5.79
N LEU A 2 17.72 6.20 4.69
CA LEU A 2 17.10 5.39 3.62
C LEU A 2 18.16 4.64 2.82
N ASP A 3 19.29 5.30 2.52
CA ASP A 3 20.34 4.72 1.64
C ASP A 3 21.21 3.64 2.31
N ASN A 4 21.08 3.45 3.63
CA ASN A 4 21.92 2.52 4.40
C ASN A 4 21.14 1.37 5.04
N GLY A 5 19.88 1.14 4.66
CA GLY A 5 19.08 -0.01 5.10
C GLY A 5 18.60 0.02 6.57
N LYS A 6 19.12 0.93 7.41
CA LYS A 6 18.78 0.99 8.84
C LYS A 6 17.28 1.24 9.10
N ALA A 7 16.60 1.98 8.24
CA ALA A 7 15.16 2.19 8.35
C ALA A 7 14.38 0.86 8.18
N ALA A 8 14.82 -0.01 7.28
CA ALA A 8 14.21 -1.31 7.04
C ALA A 8 14.46 -2.27 8.21
N GLU A 9 15.67 -2.30 8.78
CA GLU A 9 15.99 -3.11 9.97
C GLU A 9 15.15 -2.73 11.21
N VAL A 10 14.96 -1.43 11.43
CA VAL A 10 14.13 -0.93 12.54
C VAL A 10 12.66 -1.32 12.33
N PHE A 11 12.16 -1.20 11.10
CA PHE A 11 10.80 -1.60 10.75
C PHE A 11 10.60 -3.12 10.88
N ALA A 12 11.54 -3.94 10.44
CA ALA A 12 11.50 -5.40 10.60
C ALA A 12 11.40 -5.80 12.09
N ARG A 13 12.24 -5.21 12.93
CA ARG A 13 12.20 -5.43 14.39
C ARG A 13 10.88 -4.98 15.02
N MET A 14 10.30 -3.87 14.55
CA MET A 14 9.02 -3.37 15.02
C MET A 14 7.86 -4.31 14.66
N VAL A 15 7.87 -4.88 13.45
CA VAL A 15 6.88 -5.86 13.00
C VAL A 15 7.01 -7.15 13.82
N ALA A 16 8.23 -7.66 14.00
CA ALA A 16 8.49 -8.84 14.83
C ALA A 16 8.05 -8.66 16.29
N ALA A 17 8.28 -7.48 16.88
CA ALA A 17 7.85 -7.16 18.24
C ALA A 17 6.32 -7.12 18.41
N GLN A 18 5.57 -6.92 17.33
CA GLN A 18 4.10 -6.89 17.31
C GLN A 18 3.49 -8.23 16.86
N ASN A 19 4.22 -9.34 17.02
CA ASN A 19 3.84 -10.68 16.58
C ASN A 19 3.67 -10.83 15.05
N GLY A 20 4.30 -9.95 14.28
CA GLY A 20 4.44 -10.11 12.83
C GLY A 20 5.63 -11.01 12.46
N PRO A 21 5.74 -11.41 11.18
CA PRO A 21 6.81 -12.28 10.71
C PRO A 21 8.17 -11.58 10.79
N THR A 22 9.20 -12.30 11.21
CA THR A 22 10.57 -11.78 11.38
C THR A 22 11.27 -11.50 10.05
N ASP A 23 10.79 -12.10 8.97
CA ASP A 23 11.25 -11.96 7.58
C ASP A 23 10.29 -11.09 6.75
N PHE A 24 9.48 -10.24 7.40
CA PHE A 24 8.48 -9.41 6.72
C PHE A 24 9.07 -8.48 5.66
N VAL A 25 10.27 -7.93 5.89
CA VAL A 25 10.90 -7.00 4.93
C VAL A 25 11.38 -7.72 3.67
N GLU A 26 11.88 -8.94 3.83
CA GLU A 26 12.40 -9.79 2.76
C GLU A 26 11.28 -10.53 2.01
N ASN A 27 10.19 -10.88 2.71
CA ASN A 27 9.09 -11.70 2.20
C ASN A 27 7.73 -10.99 2.27
N TYR A 28 7.66 -9.66 2.19
CA TYR A 28 6.42 -8.90 2.31
C TYR A 28 5.31 -9.39 1.36
N ASN A 29 5.66 -9.80 0.14
CA ASN A 29 4.72 -10.33 -0.86
C ASN A 29 3.97 -11.59 -0.40
N LYS A 30 4.53 -12.38 0.53
CA LYS A 30 3.87 -13.59 1.05
C LYS A 30 2.84 -13.28 2.13
N TYR A 31 3.04 -12.17 2.85
CA TYR A 31 2.23 -11.81 4.01
C TYR A 31 1.18 -10.75 3.70
N LEU A 32 1.44 -9.87 2.74
CA LEU A 32 0.50 -8.84 2.35
C LEU A 32 -0.63 -9.45 1.50
N PRO A 33 -1.89 -9.24 1.88
CA PRO A 33 -3.02 -9.72 1.10
C PRO A 33 -2.98 -9.05 -0.28
N THR A 34 -2.99 -9.89 -1.31
CA THR A 34 -3.08 -9.41 -2.69
C THR A 34 -4.54 -9.14 -3.03
N ALA A 35 -4.82 -8.00 -3.66
CA ALA A 35 -6.16 -7.70 -4.13
C ALA A 35 -6.61 -8.71 -5.20
N VAL A 36 -7.87 -9.15 -5.13
CA VAL A 36 -8.45 -10.13 -6.06
C VAL A 36 -8.47 -9.62 -7.52
N LEU A 37 -8.55 -8.29 -7.70
CA LEU A 37 -8.55 -7.64 -9.00
C LEU A 37 -7.64 -6.41 -8.97
N SER A 38 -6.64 -6.38 -9.85
CA SER A 38 -5.78 -5.21 -10.09
C SER A 38 -5.88 -4.81 -11.56
N LYS A 39 -6.38 -3.61 -11.83
CA LYS A 39 -6.54 -3.07 -13.19
C LYS A 39 -6.14 -1.60 -13.24
N PRO A 40 -5.41 -1.17 -14.28
CA PRO A 40 -5.10 0.24 -14.47
C PRO A 40 -6.37 1.03 -14.84
N VAL A 41 -6.48 2.26 -14.32
CA VAL A 41 -7.52 3.23 -14.68
C VAL A 41 -6.85 4.34 -15.49
N PHE A 42 -7.36 4.58 -16.70
CA PHE A 42 -6.82 5.60 -17.60
C PHE A 42 -7.69 6.86 -17.55
N ALA A 43 -7.05 8.02 -17.69
CA ALA A 43 -7.76 9.28 -17.85
C ALA A 43 -8.50 9.32 -19.20
N GLU A 44 -9.67 9.93 -19.24
CA GLU A 44 -10.47 10.03 -20.46
C GLU A 44 -9.77 10.86 -21.56
N LYS A 45 -8.87 11.77 -21.17
CA LYS A 45 -8.12 12.65 -22.08
C LYS A 45 -6.65 12.71 -21.68
N ALA A 46 -5.79 12.87 -22.67
CA ALA A 46 -4.38 13.15 -22.45
C ALA A 46 -4.18 14.57 -21.88
N GLY A 47 -3.29 14.71 -20.91
CA GLY A 47 -3.02 15.97 -20.22
C GLY A 47 -2.07 15.79 -19.04
N PHE A 48 -1.91 16.84 -18.24
CA PHE A 48 -1.14 16.80 -17.00
C PHE A 48 -2.07 16.84 -15.79
N VAL A 49 -1.70 16.17 -14.69
CA VAL A 49 -2.43 16.25 -13.43
C VAL A 49 -2.24 17.65 -12.84
N THR A 50 -3.32 18.43 -12.80
CA THR A 50 -3.29 19.79 -12.24
C THR A 50 -3.62 19.79 -10.76
N GLU A 51 -4.56 18.93 -10.33
CA GLU A 51 -5.06 18.85 -8.96
C GLU A 51 -5.47 17.40 -8.64
N MET A 52 -5.51 17.08 -7.34
CA MET A 52 -5.93 15.77 -6.84
C MET A 52 -6.86 15.96 -5.64
N ASP A 53 -8.10 15.50 -5.76
CA ASP A 53 -9.05 15.50 -4.63
C ASP A 53 -8.75 14.32 -3.69
N THR A 54 -8.01 14.62 -2.62
CA THR A 54 -7.62 13.63 -1.59
C THR A 54 -8.81 13.10 -0.80
N ARG A 55 -9.91 13.87 -0.69
CA ARG A 55 -11.13 13.46 0.01
C ARG A 55 -11.90 12.46 -0.84
N ALA A 56 -12.15 12.78 -2.11
CA ALA A 56 -12.84 11.88 -3.03
C ALA A 56 -12.09 10.54 -3.18
N LEU A 57 -10.75 10.58 -3.25
CA LEU A 57 -9.92 9.37 -3.26
C LEU A 57 -10.06 8.57 -1.96
N GLY A 58 -10.00 9.22 -0.79
CA GLY A 58 -10.20 8.55 0.50
C GLY A 58 -11.57 7.90 0.62
N MET A 59 -12.63 8.59 0.20
CA MET A 59 -13.99 8.05 0.19
C MET A 59 -14.11 6.83 -0.74
N SER A 60 -13.45 6.87 -1.91
CA SER A 60 -13.42 5.75 -2.84
C SER A 60 -12.83 4.48 -2.19
N VAL A 61 -11.80 4.62 -1.35
CA VAL A 61 -11.20 3.49 -0.60
C VAL A 61 -12.15 2.98 0.49
N CYS A 62 -12.85 3.88 1.20
CA CYS A 62 -13.84 3.50 2.20
C CYS A 62 -15.01 2.73 1.59
N ASP A 63 -15.55 3.21 0.46
CA ASP A 63 -16.66 2.57 -0.24
C ASP A 63 -16.24 1.26 -0.89
N PHE A 64 -15.00 1.16 -1.39
CA PHE A 64 -14.48 -0.10 -1.94
C PHE A 64 -14.49 -1.23 -0.91
N ARG A 65 -14.11 -0.94 0.34
CA ARG A 65 -14.16 -1.94 1.44
C ARG A 65 -15.58 -2.41 1.75
N ARG A 66 -16.61 -1.60 1.43
CA ARG A 66 -18.02 -1.94 1.63
C ARG A 66 -18.55 -2.90 0.54
N TRP A 67 -17.85 -3.04 -0.58
CA TRP A 67 -18.25 -3.90 -1.72
C TRP A 67 -17.60 -5.30 -1.70
N SER A 68 -16.67 -5.59 -0.78
CA SER A 68 -16.16 -6.94 -0.58
C SER A 68 -17.26 -7.83 0.04
N PRO A 69 -17.70 -8.91 -0.64
CA PRO A 69 -18.63 -9.90 -0.06
C PRO A 69 -18.00 -10.68 1.09
#